data_AF-A0A6M8VS88-F1
#
_entry.id   AF-A0A6M8VS88-F1
#
_cell.length_a   1.000
_cell.length_b   1.000
_cell.length_c   1.000
_cell.angle_alpha   90.00
_cell.angle_beta   90.00
_cell.angle_gamma   90.00
#
_symmetry.space_group_name_H-M   'P 1'
#
loop_
_entity.id
_entity.type
_entity.pdbx_description
1 polymer ?
#
loop_
_entity_poly.entity_id
_entity_poly.type
_entity_poly.pdbx_seq_one_letter_code
_entity_poly.pdbx_strand_id
1 'polypeptide(L)' 'MCQRTNHSKDAVESYIRDFEAVRLLSKKFNDLNTVSLVTRFSKSVVSQYIDLITG' A
#
# COMPACT_ATOMS: atom_id res chain seq x y z
N MET A 1 0.83 14.94 25.51
CA MET A 1 2.14 14.95 24.84
C MET A 1 2.01 14.18 23.55
N CYS A 2 2.01 14.86 22.40
CA CYS A 2 1.94 14.20 21.10
C CYS A 2 3.30 13.54 20.85
N GLN A 3 3.38 12.22 20.95
CA GLN A 3 4.59 11.51 20.54
C GLN A 3 4.79 11.82 19.05
N ARG A 4 5.81 12.63 18.73
CA ARG A 4 6.32 12.69 17.36
C ARG A 4 6.87 11.29 17.10
N THR A 5 6.04 10.43 16.52
CA THR A 5 6.53 9.19 15.94
C THR A 5 7.66 9.61 15.01
N ASN A 6 8.82 9.00 15.17
CA ASN A 6 10.07 9.39 14.52
C ASN A 6 10.05 9.06 13.01
N HIS A 7 8.89 9.22 12.36
CA HIS A 7 8.71 9.07 10.93
C HIS A 7 8.96 10.42 10.30
N SER A 8 9.96 10.47 9.43
CA SER A 8 10.15 11.61 8.53
C SER A 8 8.90 11.79 7.67
N LYS A 9 8.59 13.05 7.32
CA LYS A 9 7.51 13.40 6.39
C LYS A 9 7.56 12.55 5.11
N ASP A 10 8.77 12.30 4.62
CA ASP A 10 9.04 11.48 3.45
C ASP A 10 8.54 10.02 3.59
N ALA A 11 8.71 9.42 4.77
CA ALA A 11 8.21 8.06 5.04
C ALA A 11 6.67 8.04 5.02
N VAL A 12 6.03 9.04 5.61
CA VAL A 12 4.57 9.18 5.58
C VAL A 12 4.06 9.35 4.15
N GLU A 13 4.72 10.20 3.35
CA GLU A 13 4.39 10.40 1.94
C GLU A 13 4.62 9.15 1.09
N SER A 14 5.64 8.34 1.41
CA SER A 14 5.82 7.03 0.78
C SER A 14 4.66 6.10 1.08
N TYR A 15 4.27 5.93 2.35
CA TYR A 15 3.18 5.03 2.74
C TYR A 15 1.85 5.43 2.10
N ILE A 16 1.55 6.72 2.01
CA ILE A 16 0.34 7.21 1.33
C ILE A 16 0.37 6.84 -0.15
N ARG A 17 1.48 7.09 -0.85
CA ARG A 17 1.63 6.75 -2.27
C ARG A 17 1.50 5.25 -2.51
N ASP A 18 2.12 4.43 -1.68
CA ASP A 18 2.10 2.98 -1.79
C ASP A 18 0.67 2.45 -1.60
N PHE A 19 -0.04 2.96 -0.58
CA PHE A 19 -1.43 2.62 -0.32
C PHE A 19 -2.36 3.01 -1.48
N GLU A 20 -2.24 4.23 -1.99
CA GLU A 20 -3.06 4.69 -3.11
C GLU A 20 -2.79 3.91 -4.40
N ALA A 21 -1.52 3.57 -4.67
CA ALA A 21 -1.14 2.75 -5.82
C ALA A 21 -1.81 1.37 -5.76
N VAL A 22 -1.72 0.68 -4.60
CA VAL A 22 -2.38 -0.62 -4.42
C VAL A 22 -3.90 -0.49 -4.53
N ARG A 23 -4.51 0.54 -3.93
CA ARG A 23 -5.97 0.78 -3.99
C ARG A 23 -6.47 1.03 -5.42
N LEU A 24 -5.74 1.78 -6.22
CA LEU A 24 -6.12 2.06 -7.60
C LEU A 24 -5.98 0.80 -8.47
N LEU A 25 -4.87 0.07 -8.29
CA LEU A 25 -4.59 -1.12 -9.07
C LEU A 25 -5.55 -2.27 -8.71
N SER A 26 -5.92 -2.43 -7.45
CA SER A 26 -6.87 -3.47 -7.03
C SER A 26 -8.28 -3.26 -7.58
N LYS A 27 -8.71 -2.00 -7.75
CA LYS A 27 -9.97 -1.68 -8.41
C LYS A 27 -9.96 -1.97 -9.90
N LYS A 28 -8.80 -1.85 -10.54
CA LYS A 28 -8.63 -2.04 -11.99
C LYS A 28 -8.31 -3.49 -12.36
N PHE A 29 -7.57 -4.18 -11.50
CA PHE A 29 -7.08 -5.54 -11.71
C PHE A 29 -7.57 -6.42 -10.57
N ASN A 30 -8.38 -7.43 -10.90
CA ASN A 30 -8.90 -8.39 -9.92
C ASN A 30 -7.91 -9.54 -9.61
N ASP A 31 -6.61 -9.32 -9.86
CA ASP A 31 -5.55 -10.32 -9.75
C ASP A 31 -4.36 -9.77 -8.95
N LEU A 32 -4.05 -10.43 -7.83
CA LEU A 32 -2.96 -10.06 -6.93
C LEU A 32 -1.58 -10.16 -7.58
N ASN A 33 -1.40 -11.05 -8.56
CA ASN A 33 -0.12 -11.21 -9.24
C ASN A 33 0.22 -9.98 -10.07
N THR A 34 -0.77 -9.44 -10.78
CA THR A 34 -0.66 -8.22 -11.59
C THR A 34 -0.36 -7.02 -10.70
N VAL A 35 -1.08 -6.86 -9.59
CA VAL A 35 -0.83 -5.77 -8.64
C VAL A 35 0.58 -5.86 -8.04
N SER A 36 1.02 -7.07 -7.66
CA SER A 36 2.37 -7.34 -7.17
C SER A 36 3.45 -7.00 -8.19
N LEU A 37 3.26 -7.36 -9.47
CA LEU A 37 4.21 -7.05 -10.53
C LEU A 37 4.33 -5.54 -10.78
N VAL A 38 3.20 -4.83 -10.83
CA VAL A 38 3.16 -3.39 -11.12
C VAL A 38 3.70 -2.57 -9.95
N THR A 39 3.35 -2.90 -8.72
CA THR A 39 3.83 -2.20 -7.52
C THR A 39 5.22 -2.64 -7.08
N ARG A 40 5.73 -3.76 -7.60
CA ARG A 40 6.95 -4.45 -7.15
C ARG A 40 6.91 -4.91 -5.70
N PHE A 41 5.74 -4.88 -5.06
CA PHE A 41 5.56 -5.47 -3.74
C PHE A 41 5.43 -6.98 -3.84
N SER A 42 5.80 -7.68 -2.78
CA SER A 42 5.51 -9.10 -2.67
C SER A 42 3.99 -9.31 -2.59
N LYS A 43 3.51 -10.47 -3.05
CA LYS A 43 2.08 -10.81 -2.98
C LYS A 43 1.53 -10.75 -1.56
N SER A 44 2.34 -11.10 -0.56
CA SER A 44 1.96 -11.02 0.85
C SER A 44 1.76 -9.56 1.31
N VAL A 45 2.63 -8.65 0.87
CA VAL A 45 2.48 -7.22 1.18
C VAL A 45 1.26 -6.63 0.46
N VAL A 46 1.06 -6.99 -0.81
CA VAL A 46 -0.16 -6.60 -1.53
C VAL A 46 -1.40 -7.10 -0.81
N SER A 47 -1.43 -8.37 -0.38
CA SER A 47 -2.56 -8.93 0.38
C SER A 47 -2.86 -8.11 1.63
N GLN A 48 -1.84 -7.77 2.42
CA GLN A 48 -2.02 -6.92 3.61
C GLN A 48 -2.60 -5.55 3.27
N TYR A 49 -2.13 -4.91 2.19
CA TYR A 49 -2.72 -3.65 1.73
C TYR A 49 -4.18 -3.81 1.27
N ILE A 50 -4.52 -4.91 0.59
CA ILE A 50 -5.91 -5.21 0.21
C ILE A 50 -6.78 -5.41 1.44
N ASP A 51 -6.33 -6.21 2.40
CA ASP A 51 -7.06 -6.47 3.64
C ASP A 51 -7.36 -5.16 4.39
N LEU A 52 -6.39 -4.23 4.44
CA LEU A 52 -6.59 -2.88 5.00
C LEU A 52 -7.59 -2.01 4.23
N ILE A 53 -7.71 -2.22 2.91
CA ILE A 53 -8.67 -1.47 2.07
C ILE A 53 -10.09 -2.03 2.22
N THR A 54 -10.23 -3.36 2.31
CA THR A 54 -11.52 -4.03 2.24
C THR A 54 -12.16 -4.28 3.59
N GLY A 55 -11.39 -4.30 4.69
CA GLY A 55 -11.90 -4.35 6.08
C GLY A 55 -12.74 -5.57 6.40
#